data_AF-A0A3A9ULJ6-F1
#
_entry.id   AF-A0A3A9ULJ6-F1
#
_cell.length_a   1.000
_cell.length_b   1.000
_cell.length_c   1.000
_cell.angle_alpha   90.00
_cell.angle_beta   90.00
_cell.angle_gamma   90.00
#
_symmetry.space_group_name_H-M   'P 1'
#
loop_
_entity.id
_entity.type
_entity.pdbx_description
1 polymer ?
#
loop_
_entity_poly.entity_id
_entity_poly.type
_entity_poly.pdbx_seq_one_letter_code
_entity_poly.pdbx_strand_id
1 'polypeptide(L)' 'MTPAQFVENNRMQLVCELLTTKEKEIETIVLVVGFRRYQGFARAFEPCFSVTPTTYRKAFLLKN' A
#
# COMPACT_ATOMS: atom_id res chain seq x y z
N MET A 1 15.22 -15.18 0.45
CA MET A 1 14.19 -14.42 1.18
C MET A 1 14.63 -14.30 2.64
N THR A 2 14.82 -13.09 3.15
CA THR A 2 15.12 -12.83 4.56
C THR A 2 13.82 -12.66 5.37
N PRO A 3 13.83 -12.80 6.70
CA PRO A 3 12.66 -12.53 7.54
C PRO A 3 12.08 -11.13 7.33
N ALA A 4 12.94 -10.11 7.14
CA ALA A 4 12.51 -8.75 6.84
C ALA A 4 11.76 -8.67 5.50
N GLN A 5 12.24 -9.35 4.46
CA GLN A 5 11.56 -9.40 3.16
C GLN A 5 10.20 -10.12 3.24
N PHE A 6 10.10 -11.17 4.06
CA PHE A 6 8.84 -11.88 4.27
C PHE A 6 7.79 -10.99 4.93
N VAL A 7 8.17 -10.25 5.98
CA VAL A 7 7.28 -9.29 6.65
C VAL A 7 6.86 -8.18 5.70
N GLU A 8 7.80 -7.66 4.91
CA GLU A 8 7.49 -6.59 3.95
C GLU A 8 6.51 -7.06 2.87
N ASN A 9 6.66 -8.29 2.35
CA ASN A 9 5.72 -8.86 1.38
C ASN A 9 4.31 -9.02 1.97
N ASN A 10 4.18 -9.53 3.20
CA ASN A 10 2.87 -9.64 3.87
C ASN A 10 2.23 -8.25 4.09
N ARG A 11 3.05 -7.28 4.48
CA ARG A 11 2.61 -5.89 4.64
C ARG A 11 2.08 -5.32 3.32
N MET A 12 2.76 -5.59 2.20
CA MET A 12 2.33 -5.13 0.87
C MET A 12 1.04 -5.79 0.40
N GLN A 13 0.79 -7.06 0.76
CA GLN A 13 -0.50 -7.70 0.48
C GLN A 13 -1.66 -7.02 1.21
N LEU A 14 -1.50 -6.76 2.51
CA LEU A 14 -2.49 -6.04 3.31
C LEU A 14 -2.76 -4.63 2.75
N VAL A 15 -1.72 -3.93 2.27
CA VAL A 15 -1.87 -2.62 1.63
C VAL A 15 -2.80 -2.71 0.41
N CYS A 16 -2.62 -3.71 -0.47
CA CYS A 16 -3.46 -3.87 -1.65
C CYS A 16 -4.93 -4.03 -1.26
N GLU A 17 -5.22 -4.91 -0.31
CA GLU A 17 -6.58 -5.10 0.21
C GLU A 17 -7.16 -3.77 0.68
N LEU A 18 -6.45 -3.04 1.55
CA LEU A 18 -6.91 -1.76 2.08
C LEU A 18 -7.11 -0.69 1.00
N LEU A 19 -6.22 -0.60 0.01
CA LEU A 19 -6.33 0.38 -1.09
C LEU A 19 -7.52 0.09 -2.01
N THR A 20 -7.94 -1.17 -2.14
CA THR A 20 -9.11 -1.53 -2.95
C THR A 20 -10.45 -1.24 -2.25
N THR A 21 -10.43 -1.05 -0.93
CA THR A 21 -11.62 -0.60 -0.18
C THR A 21 -11.78 0.94 -0.22
N LYS A 22 -13.04 1.42 -0.24
CA LYS A 22 -13.35 2.86 -0.10
C LYS A 22 -13.39 3.33 1.37
N GLU A 23 -13.11 2.44 2.33
CA GLU A 23 -13.43 2.66 3.75
C GLU A 23 -12.45 3.56 4.50
N LYS A 24 -11.17 3.58 4.11
CA LYS A 24 -10.11 4.31 4.86
C LYS A 24 -9.41 5.33 3.99
N GLU A 25 -9.10 6.49 4.56
CA GLU A 25 -8.24 7.47 3.90
C GLU A 25 -6.81 6.91 3.72
N ILE A 26 -6.11 7.38 2.69
CA ILE A 26 -4.78 6.85 2.36
C ILE A 26 -3.76 7.09 3.48
N GLU A 27 -3.88 8.21 4.21
CA GLU A 27 -3.04 8.51 5.38
C GLU A 27 -3.30 7.54 6.54
N THR A 28 -4.55 7.10 6.73
CA THR A 28 -4.87 6.06 7.72
C THR A 28 -4.23 4.72 7.33
N ILE A 29 -4.27 4.35 6.05
CA ILE A 29 -3.66 3.12 5.54
C ILE A 29 -2.15 3.13 5.79
N VAL A 30 -1.48 4.25 5.50
CA VAL A 30 -0.03 4.46 5.76
C VAL A 30 0.32 4.15 7.22
N LEU A 31 -0.47 4.66 8.17
CA LEU A 31 -0.24 4.42 9.60
C LEU A 31 -0.49 2.95 9.99
N VAL A 32 -1.59 2.36 9.51
CA VAL A 32 -1.96 0.96 9.80
C VAL A 32 -0.87 -0.01 9.34
N VAL A 33 -0.26 0.25 8.18
CA VAL A 33 0.77 -0.62 7.62
C VAL A 33 2.18 -0.31 8.14
N GLY A 34 2.30 0.56 9.15
CA GLY A 34 3.53 0.78 9.91
C GLY A 34 4.44 1.86 9.35
N PHE A 35 3.97 2.70 8.42
CA PHE A 35 4.71 3.85 7.92
C PHE A 35 4.27 5.14 8.64
N ARG A 36 5.23 6.03 8.91
CA ARG A 36 4.93 7.33 9.54
C ARG A 36 4.44 8.39 8.56
N ARG A 37 4.79 8.25 7.28
CA ARG A 37 4.55 9.25 6.23
C ARG A 37 4.32 8.55 4.89
N TYR A 38 3.45 9.12 4.07
CA TYR A 38 3.13 8.62 2.74
C TYR A 38 4.38 8.43 1.84
N GLN A 39 5.34 9.36 1.87
CA GLN A 39 6.54 9.26 1.02
C GLN A 39 7.38 8.00 1.31
N GLY A 40 7.50 7.59 2.58
CA GLY A 40 8.22 6.38 2.95
C GLY A 40 7.48 5.13 2.46
N PHE A 41 6.16 5.14 2.60
CA PHE A 41 5.29 4.10 2.09
C PHE A 41 5.35 3.96 0.56
N ALA A 42 5.23 5.07 -0.18
CA ALA A 42 5.28 5.06 -1.65
C ALA A 42 6.61 4.49 -2.17
N ARG A 43 7.74 4.84 -1.54
CA ARG A 43 9.06 4.29 -1.89
C ARG A 43 9.18 2.78 -1.68
N ALA A 44 8.45 2.21 -0.72
CA ALA A 44 8.40 0.77 -0.50
C ALA A 44 7.41 0.08 -1.45
N PHE A 45 6.32 0.75 -1.81
CA PHE A 45 5.24 0.20 -2.63
C PHE A 45 5.56 0.17 -4.12
N GLU A 46 6.13 1.25 -4.67
CA GLU A 46 6.37 1.38 -6.12
C GLU A 46 7.25 0.27 -6.70
N PRO A 47 8.33 -0.20 -6.06
CA PRO A 47 9.11 -1.34 -6.55
C PRO A 47 8.31 -2.65 -6.62
N CYS A 48 7.27 -2.81 -5.79
CA CYS A 48 6.46 -4.02 -5.73
C CYS A 48 5.36 -4.05 -6.81
N PHE A 49 4.81 -2.88 -7.18
CA PHE A 49 3.61 -2.79 -8.02
C PHE A 49 3.78 -1.91 -9.28
N SER A 50 4.95 -1.29 -9.46
CA SER A 50 5.28 -0.40 -10.59
C SER A 50 4.37 0.82 -10.77
N VAL A 51 3.55 1.13 -9.77
CA VAL A 51 2.65 2.30 -9.75
C VAL A 51 2.61 2.91 -8.36
N THR A 52 2.25 4.19 -8.26
CA THR A 52 2.05 4.83 -6.95
C THR A 52 0.83 4.24 -6.24
N PRO A 53 0.79 4.23 -4.89
CA PRO A 53 -0.37 3.76 -4.14
C PRO A 53 -1.67 4.49 -4.50
N THR A 54 -1.59 5.79 -4.76
CA THR A 54 -2.74 6.61 -5.16
C THR A 54 -3.25 6.22 -6.54
N THR A 55 -2.35 5.99 -7.50
CA THR A 55 -2.71 5.51 -8.84
C THR A 55 -3.35 4.12 -8.77
N TYR A 56 -2.75 3.22 -8.00
CA TYR A 56 -3.29 1.87 -7.76
C TYR A 56 -4.72 1.93 -7.24
N ARG A 57 -4.94 2.70 -6.16
CA ARG A 57 -6.27 2.91 -5.59
C ARG A 57 -7.28 3.43 -6.61
N LYS A 58 -6.94 4.50 -7.34
CA LYS A 58 -7.82 5.08 -8.37
C LYS A 58 -8.23 4.05 -9.42
N ALA A 59 -7.30 3.21 -9.88
CA ALA A 59 -7.60 2.19 -10.89
C ALA A 59 -8.64 1.16 -10.43
N PHE A 60 -8.65 0.81 -9.13
CA PHE A 60 -9.65 -0.09 -8.56
C PHE A 60 -10.97 0.62 -8.23
N LEU A 61 -10.93 1.86 -7.76
CA LEU A 61 -12.15 2.63 -7.45
C LEU A 61 -12.94 3.06 -8.69
N LEU A 62 -12.30 3.14 -9.86
CA LEU A 62 -12.96 3.44 -11.15
C LEU A 62 -13.59 2.20 -11.81
N LYS A 63 -13.22 0.99 -11.38
CA LYS A 63 -13.75 -0.27 -11.90
C LYS A 63 -14.97 -0.80 -11.13
N ASN A 64 -15.35 -0.15 -10.02
CA ASN A 64 -16.47 -0.49 -9.14
C ASN A 64 -17.39 0.70 -8.89
#